data_AF-A0A1C0B2L3-F1
#
_entry.id   AF-A0A1C0B2L3-F1
#
_cell.length_a   1.000
_cell.length_b   1.000
_cell.length_c   1.000
_cell.angle_alpha   90.00
_cell.angle_beta   90.00
_cell.angle_gamma   90.00
#
_symmetry.space_group_name_H-M   'P 1'
#
loop_
_entity.id
_entity.type
_entity.pdbx_description
1 polymer ?
#
loop_
_entity_poly.entity_id
_entity_poly.type
_entity_poly.pdbx_seq_one_letter_code
_entity_poly.pdbx_strand_id
1 'polypeptide(L)'
;MNKINQNHKTNLTKLADYTTIKHHPRVKYKLTNNDYCIANAIYHLSNNPESRFKGWYFGKIETLGKMFQFGRTATYDSVKKLLEKELIEKDLETGFLRTTKKWWKEFVNYEIGKISEKKYYES
;
A
#
# COMPACT_ATOMS: atom_id res chain seq x y z
N MET A 1 -4.66 18.75 54.17
CA MET A 1 -4.37 19.39 52.88
C MET A 1 -3.92 18.31 51.90
N ASN A 2 -4.85 17.74 51.12
CA ASN A 2 -4.53 16.75 50.09
C ASN A 2 -4.49 17.46 48.73
N LYS A 3 -3.31 17.54 48.13
CA LYS A 3 -3.15 18.01 46.75
C LYS A 3 -3.54 16.88 45.81
N ILE A 4 -4.69 17.04 45.17
CA ILE A 4 -5.13 16.25 44.02
C ILE A 4 -4.22 16.65 42.86
N ASN A 5 -3.30 15.77 42.45
CA ASN A 5 -2.58 15.92 41.19
C ASN A 5 -3.34 15.21 40.08
N GLN A 6 -4.20 15.97 39.40
CA GLN A 6 -4.79 15.61 38.13
C GLN A 6 -3.71 15.72 37.04
N ASN A 7 -3.09 14.60 36.67
CA ASN A 7 -2.40 14.48 35.38
C ASN A 7 -3.24 13.57 34.47
N HIS A 8 -4.28 14.17 33.90
CA HIS A 8 -5.11 13.59 32.85
C HIS A 8 -4.47 13.83 31.47
N LYS A 9 -4.47 12.76 30.65
CA LYS A 9 -4.31 12.72 29.18
C LYS A 9 -2.86 12.90 28.69
N THR A 10 -2.25 11.96 27.97
CA THR A 10 -2.79 11.14 26.88
C THR A 10 -2.13 9.76 26.84
N ASN A 11 -2.91 8.71 27.11
CA ASN A 11 -2.66 7.40 26.51
C ASN A 11 -2.95 7.56 25.01
N LEU A 12 -1.99 8.07 24.23
CA LEU A 12 -1.91 7.71 22.83
C LEU A 12 -1.61 6.22 22.84
N THR A 13 -2.67 5.42 22.70
CA THR A 13 -2.60 4.02 22.29
C THR A 13 -1.71 3.97 21.07
N LYS A 14 -0.42 3.74 21.32
CA LYS A 14 0.60 3.51 20.31
C LYS A 14 0.30 2.11 19.79
N LEU A 15 -0.75 1.98 18.98
CA LEU A 15 -0.88 0.88 18.03
C LEU A 15 0.28 1.07 17.06
N ALA A 16 1.47 0.64 17.47
CA ALA A 16 2.51 0.31 16.54
C ALA A 16 2.08 -1.03 15.91
N ASP A 17 1.08 -0.96 15.03
CA ASP A 17 0.70 -2.07 14.19
C ASP A 17 1.82 -2.22 13.16
N TYR A 18 2.87 -2.95 13.55
CA TYR A 18 3.82 -3.43 12.57
C TYR A 18 3.08 -4.45 11.71
N THR A 19 2.60 -4.02 10.54
CA THR A 19 2.18 -4.96 9.51
C THR A 19 3.43 -5.67 9.06
N THR A 20 3.58 -6.94 9.46
CA THR A 20 4.69 -7.72 8.98
C THR A 20 4.46 -7.94 7.49
N ILE A 21 5.23 -7.24 6.65
CA ILE A 21 5.30 -7.48 5.20
C ILE A 21 6.00 -8.84 5.00
N LYS A 22 5.34 -9.95 5.36
CA LYS A 22 5.73 -11.32 4.97
C LYS A 22 5.15 -11.65 3.60
N HIS A 23 5.26 -10.72 2.65
CA HIS A 23 4.81 -10.96 1.29
C HIS A 23 5.91 -11.71 0.55
N HIS A 24 5.83 -13.04 0.52
CA HIS A 24 6.59 -13.90 -0.39
C HIS A 24 6.65 -13.35 -1.83
N PRO A 25 5.56 -12.75 -2.38
CA PRO A 25 5.58 -12.07 -3.67
C PRO A 25 6.58 -10.90 -3.75
N ARG A 26 6.75 -10.09 -2.68
CA ARG A 26 7.70 -8.97 -2.66
C ARG A 26 9.13 -9.47 -2.95
N VAL A 27 9.52 -10.59 -2.31
CA VAL A 27 10.83 -11.21 -2.52
C VAL A 27 10.93 -11.83 -3.92
N LYS A 28 9.89 -12.55 -4.37
CA LYS A 28 9.79 -13.11 -5.75
C LYS A 28 10.02 -12.05 -6.82
N TYR A 29 9.42 -10.87 -6.65
CA TYR A 29 9.53 -9.76 -7.60
C TYR A 29 10.71 -8.81 -7.33
N LYS A 30 11.55 -9.09 -6.32
CA LYS A 30 12.71 -8.27 -5.89
C LYS A 30 12.31 -6.82 -5.58
N LEU A 31 11.17 -6.63 -4.92
CA LEU A 31 10.64 -5.32 -4.54
C LEU A 31 11.21 -4.89 -3.18
N THR A 32 11.55 -3.61 -3.06
CA THR A 32 11.80 -2.97 -1.77
C THR A 32 10.47 -2.79 -1.02
N ASN A 33 10.53 -2.41 0.25
CA ASN A 33 9.31 -2.03 0.98
C ASN A 33 8.67 -0.80 0.35
N ASN A 34 9.46 0.15 -0.15
CA ASN A 34 8.97 1.35 -0.81
C ASN A 34 8.21 1.00 -2.09
N ASP A 35 8.77 0.12 -2.93
CA ASP A 35 8.10 -0.33 -4.15
C ASP A 35 6.73 -0.95 -3.84
N TYR A 36 6.68 -1.79 -2.80
CA TYR A 36 5.44 -2.42 -2.35
C TYR A 36 4.43 -1.39 -1.84
N CYS A 37 4.84 -0.46 -0.97
CA CYS A 37 3.95 0.57 -0.43
C CYS A 37 3.34 1.44 -1.55
N ILE A 38 4.15 1.82 -2.54
CA ILE A 38 3.68 2.59 -3.71
C ILE A 38 2.65 1.79 -4.52
N ALA A 39 2.93 0.53 -4.86
CA ALA A 39 2.00 -0.30 -5.62
C ALA A 39 0.70 -0.56 -4.84
N ASN A 40 0.79 -0.79 -3.53
CA ASN A 40 -0.36 -1.01 -2.67
C ASN A 40 -1.22 0.26 -2.55
N ALA A 41 -0.61 1.44 -2.44
CA ALA A 41 -1.34 2.70 -2.49
C ALA A 41 -2.07 2.90 -3.82
N ILE A 42 -1.40 2.63 -4.95
CA ILE A 42 -2.03 2.69 -6.28
C ILE A 42 -3.24 1.76 -6.31
N TYR A 43 -3.12 0.52 -5.84
CA TYR A 43 -4.22 -0.45 -5.80
C TYR A 43 -5.44 0.06 -5.02
N HIS A 44 -5.25 0.55 -3.80
CA HIS A 44 -6.36 1.02 -2.99
C HIS A 44 -6.98 2.30 -3.55
N LEU A 45 -6.16 3.25 -4.00
CA LEU A 45 -6.63 4.53 -4.51
C LEU A 45 -7.32 4.39 -5.87
N SER A 46 -6.85 3.48 -6.74
CA SER A 46 -7.49 3.22 -8.03
C SER A 46 -8.84 2.51 -7.88
N ASN A 47 -9.00 1.72 -6.82
CA ASN A 47 -10.25 1.01 -6.51
C ASN A 47 -11.17 1.78 -5.54
N ASN A 48 -10.85 3.03 -5.22
CA ASN A 48 -11.71 3.87 -4.39
C ASN A 48 -13.06 4.11 -5.11
N PRO A 49 -14.20 3.67 -4.54
CA PRO A 49 -15.51 3.85 -5.18
C PRO A 49 -15.90 5.32 -5.37
N GLU A 50 -15.36 6.21 -4.53
CA GLU A 50 -15.56 7.66 -4.59
C GLU A 50 -14.63 8.36 -5.60
N SER A 51 -13.73 7.62 -6.25
CA SER A 51 -12.86 8.20 -7.27
C SER A 51 -13.68 8.65 -8.47
N ARG A 52 -13.47 9.90 -8.90
CA ARG A 52 -13.99 10.41 -10.18
C ARG A 52 -13.49 9.59 -11.37
N PHE A 53 -12.30 9.00 -11.27
CA PHE A 53 -11.69 8.16 -12.29
C PHE A 53 -11.67 6.71 -11.82
N LYS A 54 -12.77 6.01 -12.08
CA LYS A 54 -12.96 4.62 -11.61
C LYS A 54 -11.88 3.69 -12.17
N GLY A 55 -11.25 2.92 -11.30
CA GLY A 55 -10.19 1.97 -11.68
C GLY A 55 -8.83 2.61 -11.94
N TRP A 56 -8.67 3.92 -11.70
CA TRP A 56 -7.45 4.65 -11.99
C TRP A 56 -7.04 5.56 -10.83
N TYR A 57 -5.77 5.50 -10.47
CA TYR A 57 -5.13 6.52 -9.67
C TYR A 57 -4.75 7.72 -10.56
N PHE A 58 -5.43 8.84 -10.34
CA PHE A 58 -5.28 10.08 -11.11
C PHE A 58 -4.38 11.13 -10.43
N GLY A 59 -3.85 10.82 -9.25
CA GLY A 59 -2.99 11.72 -8.50
C GLY A 59 -1.57 11.79 -9.06
N LYS A 60 -0.79 12.76 -8.59
CA LYS A 60 0.63 12.91 -8.95
C LYS A 60 1.49 11.85 -8.26
N ILE A 61 2.51 11.34 -8.94
CA ILE A 61 3.46 10.36 -8.37
C ILE A 61 4.11 10.90 -7.09
N GLU A 62 4.43 12.20 -7.02
CA GLU A 62 5.00 12.82 -5.83
C GLU A 62 4.07 12.77 -4.62
N THR A 63 2.75 12.78 -4.85
CA THR A 63 1.78 12.63 -3.77
C THR A 63 1.90 11.24 -3.13
N LEU A 64 2.09 10.19 -3.93
CA LEU A 64 2.34 8.83 -3.41
C LEU A 64 3.60 8.80 -2.53
N GLY A 65 4.69 9.40 -3.00
CA GLY A 65 5.93 9.47 -2.22
C GLY A 65 5.76 10.18 -0.89
N LYS A 66 5.06 11.32 -0.89
CA LYS A 66 4.78 12.10 0.31
C LYS A 66 3.94 11.34 1.35
N MET A 67 3.00 10.49 0.92
CA MET A 67 2.20 9.66 1.84
C MET A 67 3.06 8.76 2.73
N PHE A 68 4.24 8.36 2.25
CA PHE A 68 5.16 7.47 2.95
C PHE A 68 6.49 8.15 3.34
N GLN A 69 6.59 9.47 3.20
CA GLN A 69 7.81 10.25 3.47
C GLN A 69 9.01 9.81 2.61
N PHE A 70 8.76 9.40 1.36
CA PHE A 70 9.80 9.03 0.42
C PHE A 70 10.32 10.23 -0.36
N GLY A 71 11.61 10.18 -0.71
CA GLY A 71 12.20 11.12 -1.66
C GLY A 71 11.57 11.01 -3.05
N ARG A 72 11.57 12.12 -3.79
CA ARG A 72 10.99 12.19 -5.14
C ARG A 72 11.62 11.14 -6.07
N THR A 73 12.94 11.13 -6.18
CA THR A 73 13.68 10.18 -7.03
C THR A 73 13.33 8.73 -6.70
N ALA A 74 13.40 8.35 -5.42
CA ALA A 74 13.04 7.00 -4.97
C ALA A 74 11.59 6.60 -5.33
N THR A 75 10.67 7.57 -5.30
CA THR A 75 9.27 7.33 -5.67
C THR A 75 9.13 7.07 -7.17
N TYR A 76 9.77 7.89 -8.01
CA TYR A 76 9.76 7.69 -9.46
C TYR A 76 10.46 6.39 -9.87
N ASP A 77 11.60 6.06 -9.24
CA ASP A 77 12.31 4.80 -9.47
C ASP A 77 11.44 3.59 -9.09
N SER A 78 10.70 3.69 -7.98
CA SER A 78 9.71 2.67 -7.58
C SER A 78 8.65 2.50 -8.66
N VAL A 79 8.03 3.58 -9.14
CA VAL A 79 7.01 3.52 -10.21
C VAL A 79 7.57 2.94 -11.50
N LYS A 80 8.77 3.37 -11.93
CA LYS A 80 9.45 2.84 -13.11
C LYS A 80 9.67 1.34 -13.00
N LYS A 81 10.22 0.87 -11.88
CA LYS A 81 10.45 -0.54 -11.60
C LYS A 81 9.17 -1.36 -11.58
N LEU A 82 8.07 -0.80 -11.07
CA LEU A 82 6.76 -1.47 -11.06
C LEU A 82 6.17 -1.60 -12.47
N LEU A 83 6.35 -0.59 -13.32
CA LEU A 83 5.96 -0.64 -14.74
C LEU A 83 6.77 -1.69 -15.50
N GLU A 84 8.10 -1.70 -15.33
CA GLU A 84 9.00 -2.69 -15.95
C GLU A 84 8.66 -4.13 -15.56
N LYS A 85 8.11 -4.33 -14.36
CA LYS A 85 7.68 -5.65 -13.85
C LYS A 85 6.24 -6.00 -14.21
N GLU A 86 5.53 -5.10 -14.89
CA GLU A 86 4.11 -5.21 -15.26
C GLU A 86 3.20 -5.42 -14.04
N LEU A 87 3.60 -4.88 -12.89
CA LEU A 87 2.80 -4.92 -11.66
C LEU A 87 1.81 -3.76 -11.61
N ILE A 88 2.17 -2.65 -12.26
CA ILE A 88 1.27 -1.54 -12.55
C ILE A 88 1.31 -1.25 -14.05
N GLU A 89 0.29 -0.56 -14.53
CA GLU A 89 0.22 -0.02 -15.88
C GLU A 89 -0.10 1.47 -15.84
N LYS A 90 0.28 2.15 -16.91
CA LYS A 90 0.09 3.59 -17.08
C LYS A 90 -0.72 3.83 -18.35
N ASP A 91 -1.78 4.60 -18.21
CA ASP A 91 -2.53 5.09 -19.36
C ASP A 91 -1.68 6.12 -20.13
N LEU A 92 -1.52 5.92 -21.45
CA LEU A 92 -0.59 6.73 -22.26
C LEU A 92 -1.12 8.15 -22.52
N GLU A 93 -2.44 8.34 -22.54
CA GLU A 93 -3.06 9.64 -22.81
C GLU A 93 -3.11 10.51 -21.56
N THR A 94 -3.59 9.96 -20.46
CA THR A 94 -3.82 10.69 -19.20
C THR A 94 -2.64 10.62 -18.24
N GLY A 95 -1.81 9.59 -18.35
CA GLY A 95 -0.73 9.29 -17.42
C GLY A 95 -1.18 8.66 -16.10
N PHE A 96 -2.45 8.29 -15.97
CA PHE A 96 -2.98 7.66 -14.76
C PHE A 96 -2.41 6.26 -14.55
N LEU A 97 -2.37 5.83 -13.30
CA LEU A 97 -1.77 4.56 -12.89
C LEU A 97 -2.83 3.62 -12.35
N ARG A 98 -2.67 2.31 -12.57
CA ARG A 98 -3.41 1.29 -11.83
C ARG A 98 -2.58 0.01 -11.73
N THR A 99 -2.92 -0.85 -10.78
CA THR A 99 -2.29 -2.17 -10.71
C THR A 99 -2.85 -3.12 -11.77
N THR A 100 -2.02 -4.02 -12.27
CA THR A 100 -2.46 -5.02 -13.26
C THR A 100 -3.16 -6.22 -12.61
N LYS A 101 -3.74 -7.10 -13.42
CA LYS A 101 -4.26 -8.40 -12.95
C LYS A 101 -3.18 -9.26 -12.29
N LYS A 102 -1.90 -9.07 -12.68
CA LYS A 102 -0.74 -9.76 -12.09
C LYS A 102 -0.57 -9.38 -10.62
N TRP A 103 -0.71 -8.09 -10.29
CA TRP A 103 -0.71 -7.63 -8.90
C TRP A 103 -1.83 -8.29 -8.09
N TRP A 104 -3.06 -8.27 -8.60
CA TRP A 104 -4.19 -8.92 -7.93
C TRP A 104 -3.91 -10.39 -7.63
N LYS A 105 -3.50 -11.16 -8.65
CA LYS A 105 -3.26 -12.60 -8.51
C LYS A 105 -2.15 -12.90 -7.50
N GLU A 106 -1.04 -12.18 -7.58
CA GLU A 106 0.19 -12.51 -6.86
C GLU A 106 0.23 -11.92 -5.46
N PHE A 107 -0.33 -10.73 -5.24
CA PHE A 107 -0.28 -10.02 -3.97
C PHE A 107 -1.61 -10.12 -3.22
N VAL A 108 -2.71 -9.68 -3.84
CA VAL A 108 -4.02 -9.56 -3.16
C VAL A 108 -4.67 -10.93 -2.91
N ASN A 109 -4.83 -11.74 -3.96
CA ASN A 109 -5.50 -13.03 -3.86
C ASN A 109 -4.71 -14.04 -3.02
N TYR A 110 -3.37 -13.96 -3.07
CA TYR A 110 -2.50 -14.75 -2.21
C TYR A 110 -2.75 -14.47 -0.72
N GLU A 111 -2.91 -13.20 -0.36
CA GLU A 111 -3.22 -12.78 1.01
C GLU A 111 -4.60 -13.28 1.46
N ILE A 112 -5.61 -13.13 0.60
CA ILE A 112 -6.98 -13.59 0.89
C ILE A 112 -7.02 -15.11 1.11
N GLY A 113 -6.34 -15.89 0.27
CA GLY A 113 -6.27 -17.35 0.39
C GLY A 113 -5.64 -17.81 1.71
N LYS A 114 -4.64 -17.09 2.23
CA LYS A 114 -4.05 -17.38 3.55
C LYS A 114 -4.98 -17.04 4.71
N ILE A 115 -5.77 -15.96 4.58
CA ILE A 115 -6.73 -15.55 5.59
C ILE A 115 -7.88 -16.56 5.68
N SER A 116 -8.37 -17.07 4.55
CA SER A 116 -9.42 -18.09 4.55
C SER A 116 -8.93 -19.38 5.21
N GLU A 117 -7.75 -19.89 4.85
CA GLU A 117 -7.15 -21.08 5.46
C GLU A 117 -7.03 -20.95 6.98
N LYS A 118 -6.55 -19.80 7.48
CA LYS A 118 -6.34 -19.60 8.92
C LYS A 118 -7.65 -19.63 9.73
N LYS A 119 -8.75 -19.11 9.18
CA LYS A 119 -10.06 -19.13 9.86
C LYS A 119 -10.64 -20.54 10.06
N TYR A 120 -10.29 -21.50 9.22
CA TYR A 120 -10.78 -22.89 9.35
C TYR A 120 -10.06 -23.71 10.43
N TYR A 121 -8.88 -23.29 10.87
CA TYR A 121 -8.13 -23.97 11.94
C TYR A 121 -8.33 -23.33 13.32
N GLU A 122 -8.98 -22.16 13.37
CA GLU A 122 -9.31 -21.43 14.60
C GLU A 122 -10.81 -21.50 14.96
N SER A 123 -11.61 -22.25 14.18
CA SER A 123 -13.04 -22.53 14.37
C SER A 123 -13.27 -23.99 14.72
#